data_AF-A0A839GV98-F1
#
_entry.id   AF-A0A839GV98-F1
#
_cell.length_a   1.000
_cell.length_b   1.000
_cell.length_c   1.000
_cell.angle_alpha   90.00
_cell.angle_beta   90.00
_cell.angle_gamma   90.00
#
_symmetry.space_group_name_H-M   'P 1'
#
loop_
_entity.id
_entity.type
_entity.pdbx_description
1 polymer ?
#
loop_
_entity_poly.entity_id
_entity_poly.type
_entity_poly.pdbx_seq_one_letter_code
_entity_poly.pdbx_strand_id
1 'polypeptide(L)'
;MKPILKKRHVLFPLIILITTSCVNLSRRFKNHDFVWVNKKDLKKYVNIQTESYNIIEDSKPSTSSKDVSNFVRELSPEGQAEIFKALSSKSTSIDQFATSLTHKLVINNSSPSKIRVFPTTINKSIVFSVDRRWVSEGGNEDYRTFNRIADRLTNLEVSLDLPDSGNIEFNSWDKFVTDWVTVDLGKVTSSQQWSATANVSASTSAKTYGSNKSTLSNTIATKSGKSDIGLTENSDLNNSGGEILKGNEHSTSIGPSASLNLTDKYETNINLLLSRMKLSGTISKSSIVLRQEGAFGVDLSGNTSVSVQYNFNGDYADPITIFKVPDYYKATEAIPVASLLKNTAKWFFPNITEPVPGYLKYKYLYRHVNKNTVKHIPEARQSVTFFYGEIGQTSEIPPLKIDLIKPEDFKPITYRIGLETGGTIQYLKWDDEIINFETASEAASFVEYLINLSKTNNTYGTIKPAPTATQINNIKVKKYQN
;
A
#
# COMPACT_ATOMS: atom_id res chain seq x y z
N MET A 1 75.11 1.60 -58.95
CA MET A 1 74.58 0.57 -58.02
C MET A 1 73.47 1.20 -57.18
N LYS A 2 72.23 0.71 -57.32
CA LYS A 2 71.06 1.10 -56.50
C LYS A 2 70.57 -0.14 -55.75
N PRO A 3 70.25 -0.09 -54.44
CA PRO A 3 69.63 -1.21 -53.77
C PRO A 3 68.11 -1.18 -53.92
N ILE A 4 67.54 -2.37 -54.16
CA ILE A 4 66.11 -2.67 -54.29
C ILE A 4 65.57 -3.00 -52.90
N LEU A 5 64.61 -2.20 -52.40
CA LEU A 5 63.86 -2.47 -51.18
C LEU A 5 62.70 -3.45 -51.49
N LYS A 6 62.75 -4.66 -50.92
CA LYS A 6 61.65 -5.63 -50.89
C LYS A 6 60.69 -5.30 -49.74
N LYS A 7 59.51 -4.75 -50.04
CA LYS A 7 58.37 -4.67 -49.10
C LYS A 7 57.67 -6.03 -49.03
N ARG A 8 57.62 -6.64 -47.84
CA ARG A 8 56.87 -7.88 -47.55
C ARG A 8 55.43 -7.56 -47.15
N HIS A 9 54.49 -8.30 -47.74
CA HIS A 9 53.06 -8.30 -47.44
C HIS A 9 52.79 -8.87 -46.03
N VAL A 10 52.33 -8.02 -45.11
CA VAL A 10 51.82 -8.41 -43.77
C VAL A 10 50.36 -7.97 -43.57
N LEU A 11 49.69 -7.45 -44.60
CA LEU A 11 48.35 -6.84 -44.45
C LEU A 11 47.16 -7.81 -44.60
N PHE A 12 47.39 -9.07 -45.03
CA PHE A 12 46.28 -9.97 -45.40
C PHE A 12 45.58 -10.72 -44.24
N PRO A 13 46.24 -11.12 -43.12
CA PRO A 13 45.56 -11.88 -42.07
C PRO A 13 44.73 -11.00 -41.11
N LEU A 14 44.92 -9.68 -41.08
CA LEU A 14 44.17 -8.77 -40.19
C LEU A 14 42.75 -8.47 -40.70
N ILE A 15 42.54 -8.49 -42.02
CA ILE A 15 41.23 -8.20 -42.64
C ILE A 15 40.24 -9.36 -42.43
N ILE A 16 40.72 -10.61 -42.37
CA ILE A 16 39.87 -11.80 -42.17
C ILE A 16 39.35 -11.90 -40.71
N LEU A 17 40.11 -11.39 -39.73
CA LEU A 17 39.67 -11.39 -38.33
C LEU A 17 38.57 -10.36 -38.05
N ILE A 18 38.59 -9.22 -38.75
CA ILE A 18 37.60 -8.14 -38.54
C ILE A 18 36.26 -8.48 -39.22
N THR A 19 36.25 -9.25 -40.30
CA THR A 19 35.01 -9.59 -41.02
C THR A 19 34.24 -10.79 -40.45
N THR A 20 34.83 -11.57 -39.54
CA THR A 20 34.19 -12.79 -39.00
C THR A 20 33.67 -12.66 -37.56
N SER A 21 33.97 -11.57 -36.85
CA SER A 21 33.69 -11.49 -35.40
C SER A 21 32.40 -10.78 -34.97
N CYS A 22 31.58 -10.19 -35.86
CA CYS A 22 30.46 -9.34 -35.42
C CYS A 22 29.05 -9.67 -35.94
N VAL A 23 28.85 -10.70 -36.76
CA VAL A 23 27.54 -10.90 -37.43
C VAL A 23 26.46 -11.63 -36.60
N ASN A 24 26.78 -12.18 -35.43
CA ASN A 24 25.81 -12.95 -34.62
C ASN A 24 25.44 -12.34 -33.26
N LEU A 25 25.97 -11.17 -32.90
CA LEU A 25 25.62 -10.49 -31.65
C LEU A 25 24.27 -9.75 -31.73
N SER A 26 23.85 -9.31 -32.93
CA SER A 26 22.55 -8.66 -33.16
C SER A 26 21.34 -9.60 -33.03
N ARG A 27 21.56 -10.93 -33.02
CA ARG A 27 20.48 -11.93 -32.88
C ARG A 27 19.96 -12.13 -31.45
N ARG A 28 20.47 -11.37 -30.47
CA ARG A 28 20.13 -11.53 -29.04
C ARG A 28 18.86 -10.81 -28.61
N PHE A 29 18.31 -9.91 -29.41
CA PHE A 29 16.98 -9.33 -29.17
C PHE A 29 15.99 -10.03 -30.11
N LYS A 30 15.44 -11.16 -29.66
CA LYS A 30 14.30 -11.77 -30.35
C LYS A 30 13.16 -10.77 -30.34
N ASN A 31 12.58 -10.53 -31.51
CA ASN A 31 11.38 -9.72 -31.66
C ASN A 31 10.32 -10.24 -30.67
N HIS A 32 9.77 -9.36 -29.85
CA HIS A 32 8.69 -9.70 -28.95
C HIS A 32 7.38 -9.59 -29.72
N ASP A 33 6.63 -10.69 -29.80
CA ASP A 33 5.31 -10.66 -30.42
C ASP A 33 4.30 -10.08 -29.42
N PHE A 34 3.70 -8.95 -29.80
CA PHE A 34 2.58 -8.36 -29.09
C PHE A 34 1.28 -8.90 -29.69
N VAL A 35 0.51 -9.59 -28.87
CA VAL A 35 -0.78 -10.14 -29.24
C VAL A 35 -1.87 -9.35 -28.55
N TRP A 36 -2.73 -8.71 -29.35
CA TRP A 36 -3.94 -8.11 -28.86
C TRP A 36 -4.91 -9.21 -28.45
N VAL A 37 -5.33 -9.19 -27.19
CA VAL A 37 -6.28 -10.18 -26.68
C VAL A 37 -7.63 -9.95 -27.33
N ASN A 38 -8.27 -11.03 -27.80
CA ASN A 38 -9.62 -10.94 -28.31
C ASN A 38 -10.56 -10.40 -27.23
N LYS A 39 -11.48 -9.50 -27.59
CA LYS A 39 -12.41 -8.85 -26.65
C LYS A 39 -13.14 -9.83 -25.73
N LYS A 40 -13.50 -11.02 -26.22
CA LYS A 40 -14.19 -12.07 -25.45
C LYS A 40 -13.30 -12.72 -24.38
N ASP A 41 -11.98 -12.61 -24.53
CA ASP A 41 -10.98 -13.28 -23.72
C ASP A 41 -10.30 -12.32 -22.72
N LEU A 42 -10.64 -11.04 -22.71
CA LEU A 42 -9.96 -10.04 -21.88
C LEU A 42 -10.02 -10.35 -20.38
N LYS A 43 -11.15 -10.86 -19.89
CA LYS A 43 -11.33 -11.26 -18.48
C LYS A 43 -10.67 -12.60 -18.13
N LYS A 44 -10.13 -13.32 -19.11
CA LYS A 44 -9.49 -14.63 -18.93
C LYS A 44 -8.07 -14.53 -18.37
N TYR A 45 -7.40 -13.39 -18.55
CA TYR A 45 -6.00 -13.19 -18.14
C TYR A 45 -5.88 -12.41 -16.83
N VAL A 46 -6.73 -11.41 -16.64
CA VAL A 46 -6.69 -10.52 -15.49
C VAL A 46 -8.09 -10.27 -14.99
N ASN A 47 -8.26 -10.36 -13.68
CA ASN A 47 -9.47 -9.95 -13.00
C ASN A 47 -9.10 -8.98 -11.88
N ILE A 48 -9.71 -7.81 -11.87
CA ILE A 48 -9.53 -6.83 -10.80
C ILE A 48 -10.84 -6.71 -10.06
N GLN A 49 -10.79 -7.00 -8.76
CA GLN A 49 -11.86 -6.71 -7.83
C GLN A 49 -11.51 -5.44 -7.06
N THR A 50 -12.53 -4.66 -6.70
CA THR A 50 -12.30 -3.41 -5.98
C THR A 50 -13.31 -3.25 -4.87
N GLU A 51 -12.81 -2.89 -3.70
CA GLU A 51 -13.59 -2.69 -2.50
C GLU A 51 -13.23 -1.34 -1.86
N SER A 52 -14.21 -0.68 -1.24
CA SER A 52 -14.05 0.63 -0.60
C SER A 52 -14.42 0.54 0.88
N TYR A 53 -13.52 1.00 1.73
CA TYR A 53 -13.63 0.92 3.18
C TYR A 53 -13.52 2.30 3.82
N ASN A 54 -14.32 2.60 4.84
CA ASN A 54 -14.12 3.83 5.63
C ASN A 54 -12.80 3.74 6.38
N ILE A 55 -11.97 4.77 6.25
CA ILE A 55 -10.84 4.96 7.15
C ILE A 55 -11.44 5.54 8.42
N ILE A 56 -11.68 4.68 9.40
CA ILE A 56 -11.96 5.12 10.76
C ILE A 56 -10.63 5.68 11.24
N GLU A 57 -10.44 6.99 11.11
CA GLU A 57 -9.43 7.66 11.89
C GLU A 57 -9.80 7.35 13.34
N ASP A 58 -9.00 6.51 14.00
CA ASP A 58 -9.07 6.33 15.44
C ASP A 58 -9.16 7.74 15.99
N SER A 59 -10.35 8.10 16.48
CA SER A 59 -10.69 9.48 16.81
C SER A 59 -9.54 9.97 17.66
N LYS A 60 -8.65 10.79 17.08
CA LYS A 60 -7.38 11.17 17.72
C LYS A 60 -7.79 11.50 19.14
N PRO A 61 -7.34 10.73 20.16
CA PRO A 61 -7.99 10.65 21.45
C PRO A 61 -8.33 12.06 21.84
N SER A 62 -9.63 12.42 21.82
CA SER A 62 -10.07 13.81 21.76
C SER A 62 -9.32 14.52 22.85
N THR A 63 -8.28 15.30 22.51
CA THR A 63 -7.14 15.55 23.41
C THR A 63 -7.66 15.78 24.81
N SER A 64 -7.54 14.76 25.66
CA SER A 64 -8.36 14.54 26.86
C SER A 64 -8.47 15.85 27.62
N SER A 65 -9.60 16.57 27.45
CA SER A 65 -9.80 17.94 27.93
C SER A 65 -8.48 18.62 28.25
N LYS A 66 -7.65 18.94 27.22
CA LYS A 66 -6.32 19.53 27.40
C LYS A 66 -6.40 20.46 28.58
N ASP A 67 -5.71 20.10 29.67
CA ASP A 67 -5.87 20.78 30.94
C ASP A 67 -5.69 22.27 30.64
N VAL A 68 -6.78 23.03 30.81
CA VAL A 68 -6.90 24.42 30.33
C VAL A 68 -5.82 25.31 30.98
N SER A 69 -5.12 24.78 32.00
CA SER A 69 -3.90 25.33 32.59
C SER A 69 -2.84 25.72 31.55
N ASN A 70 -2.79 25.07 30.38
CA ASN A 70 -1.86 25.43 29.29
C ASN A 70 -2.50 26.19 28.12
N PHE A 71 -3.80 26.48 28.14
CA PHE A 71 -4.49 27.14 27.01
C PHE A 71 -3.83 28.47 26.61
N VAL A 72 -3.49 29.31 27.58
CA VAL A 72 -2.84 30.60 27.32
C VAL A 72 -1.46 30.40 26.66
N ARG A 73 -0.72 29.34 27.02
CA ARG A 73 0.61 29.05 26.46
C ARG A 73 0.55 28.49 25.04
N GLU A 74 -0.57 27.89 24.65
CA GLU A 74 -0.77 27.29 23.34
C GLU A 74 -1.33 28.27 22.30
N LEU A 75 -1.77 29.45 22.71
CA LEU A 75 -2.16 30.52 21.79
C LEU A 75 -0.93 31.06 21.04
N SER A 76 -1.16 31.57 19.82
CA SER A 76 -0.11 32.31 19.10
C SER A 76 0.34 33.54 19.92
N PRO A 77 1.55 34.08 19.67
CA PRO A 77 2.02 35.29 20.35
C PRO A 77 1.01 36.45 20.30
N GLU A 78 0.29 36.61 19.18
CA GLU A 78 -0.75 37.62 19.01
C GLU A 78 -1.99 37.32 19.87
N GLY A 79 -2.42 36.05 19.90
CA GLY A 79 -3.53 35.60 20.75
C GLY A 79 -3.22 35.75 22.25
N GLN A 80 -1.97 35.51 22.64
CA GLN A 80 -1.50 35.76 24.00
C GLN A 80 -1.57 37.25 24.32
N ALA A 81 -1.01 38.10 23.46
CA ALA A 81 -0.97 39.56 23.67
C ALA A 81 -2.37 40.19 23.83
N GLU A 82 -3.35 39.76 23.04
CA GLU A 82 -4.73 40.26 23.18
C GLU A 82 -5.40 39.77 24.48
N ILE A 83 -5.12 38.55 24.94
CA ILE A 83 -5.59 38.11 26.28
C ILE A 83 -4.95 38.96 27.37
N PHE A 84 -3.64 39.20 27.30
CA PHE A 84 -2.93 40.08 28.25
C PHE A 84 -3.56 41.48 28.28
N LYS A 85 -3.86 42.04 27.12
CA LYS A 85 -4.51 43.35 26.98
C LYS A 85 -5.93 43.35 27.56
N ALA A 86 -6.74 42.33 27.27
CA ALA A 86 -8.10 42.20 27.78
C ALA A 86 -8.16 41.96 29.30
N LEU A 87 -7.20 41.25 29.88
CA LEU A 87 -7.09 41.04 31.32
C LEU A 87 -6.55 42.30 32.03
N SER A 88 -5.58 43.00 31.43
CA SER A 88 -5.03 44.24 31.98
C SER A 88 -6.05 45.38 32.04
N SER A 89 -7.00 45.43 31.09
CA SER A 89 -8.06 46.45 31.10
C SER A 89 -9.16 46.19 32.13
N LYS A 90 -9.27 44.96 32.65
CA LYS A 90 -10.27 44.54 33.64
C LYS A 90 -9.73 44.41 35.06
N SER A 91 -8.41 44.47 35.25
CA SER A 91 -7.77 44.36 36.57
C SER A 91 -7.27 45.73 37.02
N THR A 92 -7.57 46.11 38.26
CA THR A 92 -7.12 47.40 38.83
C THR A 92 -5.81 47.27 39.61
N SER A 93 -5.34 46.04 39.84
CA SER A 93 -4.09 45.74 40.55
C SER A 93 -3.37 44.52 39.96
N ILE A 94 -2.05 44.48 40.16
CA ILE A 94 -1.18 43.36 39.75
C ILE A 94 -1.63 42.03 40.38
N ASP A 95 -2.10 42.05 41.62
CA ASP A 95 -2.56 40.84 42.32
C ASP A 95 -3.87 40.30 41.73
N GLN A 96 -4.81 41.17 41.35
CA GLN A 96 -6.03 40.76 40.64
C GLN A 96 -5.73 40.22 39.24
N PHE A 97 -4.75 40.81 38.56
CA PHE A 97 -4.27 40.34 37.27
C PHE A 97 -3.63 38.95 37.37
N ALA A 98 -2.71 38.76 38.32
CA ALA A 98 -2.07 37.48 38.60
C ALA A 98 -3.09 36.41 39.02
N THR A 99 -4.08 36.78 39.85
CA THR A 99 -5.18 35.90 40.25
C THR A 99 -6.08 35.53 39.07
N SER A 100 -6.31 36.45 38.13
CA SER A 100 -7.11 36.18 36.92
C SER A 100 -6.39 35.27 35.91
N LEU A 101 -5.04 35.28 35.90
CA LEU A 101 -4.22 34.36 35.11
C LEU A 101 -4.13 32.95 35.71
N THR A 102 -4.19 32.84 37.05
CA THR A 102 -4.15 31.56 37.75
C THR A 102 -5.52 30.94 37.95
N HIS A 103 -6.59 31.75 37.91
CA HIS A 103 -7.95 31.22 37.90
C HIS A 103 -8.09 30.37 36.65
N LYS A 104 -8.29 29.06 36.83
CA LYS A 104 -8.59 28.14 35.73
C LYS A 104 -9.71 28.82 34.95
N LEU A 105 -9.43 29.15 33.68
CA LEU A 105 -10.46 29.70 32.80
C LEU A 105 -11.52 28.61 32.75
N VAL A 106 -12.52 28.75 33.62
CA VAL A 106 -13.78 28.05 33.48
C VAL A 106 -14.30 28.68 32.22
N ILE A 107 -14.01 28.04 31.10
CA ILE A 107 -14.85 28.14 29.92
C ILE A 107 -16.19 27.72 30.51
N ASN A 108 -16.99 28.72 30.91
CA ASN A 108 -18.40 28.52 31.16
C ASN A 108 -18.82 27.85 29.88
N ASN A 109 -19.01 26.53 29.92
CA ASN A 109 -19.34 25.72 28.78
C ASN A 109 -20.65 26.32 28.28
N SER A 110 -20.52 27.32 27.40
CA SER A 110 -21.62 27.98 26.73
C SER A 110 -22.40 26.82 26.18
N SER A 111 -23.65 26.68 26.62
CA SER A 111 -24.44 25.45 26.48
C SER A 111 -24.05 24.73 25.19
N PRO A 112 -23.63 23.44 25.28
CA PRO A 112 -22.99 22.72 24.17
C PRO A 112 -23.71 23.06 22.88
N SER A 113 -22.95 23.53 21.88
CA SER A 113 -23.50 24.13 20.67
C SER A 113 -24.67 23.28 20.18
N LYS A 114 -25.87 23.88 20.15
CA LYS A 114 -27.12 23.21 19.75
C LYS A 114 -27.10 22.69 18.30
N ILE A 115 -26.00 22.90 17.58
CA ILE A 115 -25.81 22.51 16.19
C ILE A 115 -24.44 21.83 16.09
N ARG A 116 -24.41 20.65 15.49
CA ARG A 116 -23.19 19.94 15.06
C ARG A 116 -23.31 19.68 13.56
N VAL A 117 -22.27 20.05 12.81
CA VAL A 117 -22.19 19.82 11.37
C VAL A 117 -21.12 18.77 11.12
N PHE A 118 -21.49 17.67 10.48
CA PHE A 118 -20.54 16.64 10.06
C PHE A 118 -19.76 17.12 8.83
N PRO A 119 -18.47 16.76 8.73
CA PRO A 119 -17.64 17.19 7.61
C PRO A 119 -18.23 16.69 6.29
N THR A 120 -18.13 17.52 5.26
CA THR A 120 -18.45 17.15 3.87
C THR A 120 -17.36 16.28 3.25
N THR A 121 -16.23 16.14 3.91
CA THR A 121 -15.11 15.31 3.47
C THR A 121 -15.15 13.93 4.13
N ILE A 122 -14.86 12.88 3.36
CA ILE A 122 -14.71 11.53 3.87
C ILE A 122 -13.43 10.87 3.34
N ASN A 123 -12.73 10.15 4.21
CA ASN A 123 -11.54 9.37 3.87
C ASN A 123 -11.91 7.89 3.70
N LYS A 124 -11.58 7.32 2.54
CA LYS A 124 -11.78 5.90 2.21
C LYS A 124 -10.47 5.23 1.85
N SER A 125 -10.35 3.95 2.14
CA SER A 125 -9.32 3.07 1.59
C SER A 125 -9.94 2.26 0.45
N ILE A 126 -9.45 2.45 -0.77
CA ILE A 126 -9.85 1.68 -1.95
C ILE A 126 -8.81 0.58 -2.16
N VAL A 127 -9.24 -0.66 -2.15
CA VAL A 127 -8.39 -1.84 -2.34
C VAL A 127 -8.64 -2.41 -3.72
N PHE A 128 -7.61 -2.45 -4.56
CA PHE A 128 -7.60 -3.13 -5.84
C PHE A 128 -6.96 -4.51 -5.68
N SER A 129 -7.76 -5.57 -5.76
CA SER A 129 -7.31 -6.96 -5.70
C SER A 129 -7.13 -7.49 -7.13
N VAL A 130 -5.89 -7.65 -7.55
CA VAL A 130 -5.52 -8.03 -8.91
C VAL A 130 -5.18 -9.51 -8.96
N ASP A 131 -6.06 -10.29 -9.58
CA ASP A 131 -5.87 -11.70 -9.82
C ASP A 131 -5.42 -11.96 -11.25
N ARG A 132 -4.30 -12.67 -11.37
CA ARG A 132 -3.93 -13.31 -12.63
C ARG A 132 -4.76 -14.57 -12.83
N ARG A 133 -5.38 -14.69 -13.99
CA ARG A 133 -6.11 -15.89 -14.42
C ARG A 133 -5.41 -16.51 -15.63
N TRP A 134 -5.46 -17.84 -15.75
CA TRP A 134 -4.99 -18.54 -16.93
C TRP A 134 -6.13 -19.35 -17.52
N VAL A 135 -6.18 -19.40 -18.86
CA VAL A 135 -7.06 -20.30 -19.60
C VAL A 135 -6.18 -21.21 -20.43
N SER A 136 -6.38 -22.52 -20.27
CA SER A 136 -5.73 -23.49 -21.14
C SER A 136 -6.18 -23.26 -22.56
N GLU A 137 -5.22 -23.11 -23.48
CA GLU A 137 -5.47 -23.19 -24.91
C GLU A 137 -6.24 -24.50 -25.19
N GLY A 138 -7.52 -24.38 -25.53
CA GLY A 138 -8.38 -25.49 -25.94
C GLY A 138 -9.17 -26.21 -24.85
N GLY A 139 -9.18 -25.74 -23.59
CA GLY A 139 -10.03 -26.32 -22.54
C GLY A 139 -11.39 -25.64 -22.43
N ASN A 140 -12.48 -26.40 -22.48
CA ASN A 140 -13.81 -25.94 -22.08
C ASN A 140 -13.76 -25.45 -20.63
N GLU A 141 -13.95 -24.14 -20.41
CA GLU A 141 -14.30 -23.37 -19.20
C GLU A 141 -13.73 -23.72 -17.80
N ASP A 142 -12.94 -24.78 -17.63
CA ASP A 142 -12.28 -25.13 -16.38
C ASP A 142 -11.06 -24.23 -16.18
N TYR A 143 -11.29 -23.09 -15.55
CA TYR A 143 -10.25 -22.16 -15.11
C TYR A 143 -9.34 -22.84 -14.08
N ARG A 144 -8.24 -23.43 -14.52
CA ARG A 144 -7.20 -23.95 -13.62
C ARG A 144 -6.06 -22.94 -13.49
N THR A 145 -5.84 -22.46 -12.28
CA THR A 145 -4.73 -21.54 -11.96
C THR A 145 -3.39 -22.29 -11.96
N PHE A 146 -2.74 -22.41 -13.10
CA PHE A 146 -1.35 -22.87 -13.17
C PHE A 146 -0.42 -21.68 -13.18
N ASN A 147 0.07 -21.28 -12.00
CA ASN A 147 1.08 -20.25 -11.86
C ASN A 147 2.44 -20.75 -12.35
N ARG A 148 2.74 -20.56 -13.65
CA ARG A 148 4.14 -20.56 -14.08
C ARG A 148 4.81 -19.39 -13.37
N ILE A 149 5.88 -19.67 -12.62
CA ILE A 149 6.62 -18.66 -11.84
C ILE A 149 7.08 -17.49 -12.72
N ALA A 150 7.29 -17.74 -14.03
CA ALA A 150 7.78 -16.73 -14.97
C ALA A 150 6.69 -15.97 -15.73
N ASP A 151 5.44 -16.45 -15.73
CA ASP A 151 4.32 -15.64 -16.22
C ASP A 151 4.10 -14.51 -15.20
N ARG A 152 3.63 -13.34 -15.65
CA ARG A 152 3.32 -12.21 -14.77
C ARG A 152 2.60 -11.06 -15.47
N LEU A 153 2.00 -10.17 -14.67
CA LEU A 153 1.59 -8.86 -15.13
C LEU A 153 2.80 -7.93 -15.19
N THR A 154 3.09 -7.43 -16.38
CA THR A 154 4.22 -6.52 -16.62
C THR A 154 3.77 -5.09 -16.48
N ASN A 155 2.64 -4.69 -17.06
CA ASN A 155 2.11 -3.34 -16.87
C ASN A 155 0.66 -3.43 -16.41
N LEU A 156 0.27 -2.53 -15.51
CA LEU A 156 -1.11 -2.37 -15.09
C LEU A 156 -1.42 -0.88 -14.97
N GLU A 157 -2.43 -0.41 -15.69
CA GLU A 157 -3.04 0.90 -15.53
C GLU A 157 -4.47 0.68 -15.07
N VAL A 158 -4.82 1.17 -13.88
CA VAL A 158 -6.18 1.11 -13.33
C VAL A 158 -6.72 2.54 -13.30
N SER A 159 -7.93 2.76 -13.80
CA SER A 159 -8.63 4.03 -13.61
C SER A 159 -9.98 3.83 -12.96
N LEU A 160 -10.37 4.78 -12.13
CA LEU A 160 -11.63 4.79 -11.42
C LEU A 160 -12.29 6.15 -11.63
N ASP A 161 -13.40 6.14 -12.35
CA ASP A 161 -14.13 7.35 -12.72
C ASP A 161 -15.40 7.49 -11.87
N LEU A 162 -15.71 8.71 -11.44
CA LEU A 162 -16.98 9.10 -10.84
C LEU A 162 -17.97 9.49 -11.94
N PRO A 163 -19.29 9.37 -11.70
CA PRO A 163 -20.30 9.91 -12.61
C PRO A 163 -20.20 11.44 -12.72
N ASP A 164 -20.33 11.98 -13.93
CA ASP A 164 -20.22 13.42 -14.20
C ASP A 164 -21.25 14.29 -13.45
N SER A 165 -22.40 13.71 -13.07
CA SER A 165 -23.48 14.40 -12.38
C SER A 165 -23.37 14.37 -10.85
N GLY A 166 -22.24 13.91 -10.31
CA GLY A 166 -22.10 13.62 -8.88
C GLY A 166 -21.90 14.87 -8.01
N ASN A 167 -22.58 14.91 -6.86
CA ASN A 167 -22.28 15.82 -5.75
C ASN A 167 -20.98 15.44 -5.00
N ILE A 168 -20.15 14.57 -5.58
CA ILE A 168 -18.94 14.05 -4.96
C ILE A 168 -17.80 14.20 -5.94
N GLU A 169 -16.69 14.72 -5.46
CA GLU A 169 -15.43 14.79 -6.19
C GLU A 169 -14.30 14.16 -5.38
N PHE A 170 -13.31 13.64 -6.08
CA PHE A 170 -12.04 13.30 -5.49
C PHE A 170 -11.29 14.58 -5.09
N ASN A 171 -10.83 14.66 -3.85
CA ASN A 171 -10.07 15.80 -3.33
C ASN A 171 -8.57 15.51 -3.28
N SER A 172 -8.18 14.41 -2.64
CA SER A 172 -6.78 14.03 -2.48
C SER A 172 -6.62 12.53 -2.29
N TRP A 173 -5.40 12.02 -2.40
CA TRP A 173 -5.06 10.65 -2.05
C TRP A 173 -3.60 10.54 -1.59
N ASP A 174 -3.22 9.41 -0.99
CA ASP A 174 -1.88 9.18 -0.45
C ASP A 174 -0.82 8.78 -1.51
N LYS A 175 -1.23 8.51 -2.77
CA LYS A 175 -0.35 8.00 -3.85
C LYS A 175 0.00 9.02 -4.93
N PHE A 176 0.04 10.30 -4.59
CA PHE A 176 0.52 11.34 -5.53
C PHE A 176 2.00 11.21 -5.90
N VAL A 177 2.80 10.56 -5.05
CA VAL A 177 4.25 10.47 -5.27
C VAL A 177 4.54 9.24 -6.11
N THR A 178 5.28 9.45 -7.20
CA THR A 178 5.84 8.34 -7.98
C THR A 178 6.88 7.62 -7.13
N ASP A 179 6.54 6.43 -6.66
CA ASP A 179 7.46 5.59 -5.91
C ASP A 179 8.42 4.92 -6.91
N TRP A 180 9.67 5.36 -6.92
CA TRP A 180 10.73 4.69 -7.67
C TRP A 180 11.39 3.62 -6.81
N VAL A 181 11.62 2.45 -7.39
CA VAL A 181 12.42 1.39 -6.75
C VAL A 181 13.60 1.06 -7.65
N THR A 182 14.79 1.07 -7.05
CA THR A 182 15.99 0.54 -7.69
C THR A 182 16.01 -0.96 -7.50
N VAL A 183 15.97 -1.71 -8.61
CA VAL A 183 16.15 -3.16 -8.61
C VAL A 183 17.61 -3.44 -8.95
N ASP A 184 18.29 -4.16 -8.06
CA ASP A 184 19.60 -4.72 -8.36
C ASP A 184 19.40 -5.98 -9.20
N LEU A 185 19.79 -5.91 -10.48
CA LEU A 185 19.71 -7.04 -11.42
C LEU A 185 20.88 -8.03 -11.24
N GLY A 186 21.69 -7.81 -10.22
CA GLY A 186 22.87 -8.60 -9.91
C GLY A 186 24.14 -8.02 -10.51
N LYS A 187 25.25 -8.61 -10.08
CA LYS A 187 26.60 -8.23 -10.45
C LYS A 187 27.08 -9.10 -11.61
N VAL A 188 27.37 -8.50 -12.76
CA VAL A 188 28.01 -9.23 -13.86
C VAL A 188 29.52 -9.14 -13.67
N THR A 189 30.12 -10.21 -13.13
CA THR A 189 31.57 -10.41 -13.14
C THR A 189 31.98 -11.08 -14.44
N SER A 190 32.57 -10.33 -15.36
CA SER A 190 33.34 -10.92 -16.46
C SER A 190 34.75 -11.17 -15.98
N SER A 191 35.25 -12.40 -16.16
CA SER A 191 36.69 -12.67 -16.07
C SER A 191 37.10 -13.24 -17.41
N GLN A 192 37.94 -12.51 -18.14
CA GLN A 192 38.56 -13.01 -19.35
C GLN A 192 39.97 -13.46 -18.98
N GLN A 193 40.23 -14.76 -19.07
CA GLN A 193 41.56 -15.30 -18.89
C GLN A 193 42.18 -15.50 -20.27
N TRP A 194 43.22 -14.72 -20.59
CA TRP A 194 44.07 -14.98 -21.74
C TRP A 194 45.27 -15.81 -21.28
N SER A 195 45.40 -17.03 -21.77
CA SER A 195 46.63 -17.81 -21.64
C SER A 195 47.29 -17.93 -23.02
N ALA A 196 48.50 -17.41 -23.13
CA ALA A 196 49.35 -17.59 -24.30
C ALA A 196 50.46 -18.58 -23.96
N THR A 197 50.29 -19.84 -24.31
CA THR A 197 51.30 -20.88 -24.09
C THR A 197 52.20 -20.97 -25.33
N ALA A 198 53.40 -20.40 -25.25
CA ALA A 198 54.42 -20.56 -26.29
C ALA A 198 55.31 -21.77 -25.95
N ASN A 199 55.02 -22.92 -26.57
CA ASN A 199 55.91 -24.08 -26.48
C ASN A 199 57.00 -23.97 -27.55
N VAL A 200 58.20 -23.56 -27.15
CA VAL A 200 59.40 -23.64 -28.01
C VAL A 200 60.10 -24.95 -27.69
N SER A 201 59.78 -26.02 -28.42
CA SER A 201 60.53 -27.27 -28.35
C SER A 201 61.64 -27.27 -29.42
N ALA A 202 62.89 -27.11 -28.98
CA ALA A 202 64.03 -27.48 -29.80
C ALA A 202 64.15 -29.01 -29.78
N SER A 203 63.74 -29.67 -30.86
CA SER A 203 63.81 -31.12 -30.99
C SER A 203 65.25 -31.57 -31.24
N THR A 204 65.94 -32.06 -30.21
CA THR A 204 66.98 -33.07 -30.39
C THR A 204 66.38 -34.42 -30.01
N SER A 205 66.29 -35.28 -31.02
CA SER A 205 65.62 -36.58 -31.00
C SER A 205 66.06 -37.50 -29.87
N ALA A 206 65.16 -37.78 -28.94
CA ALA A 206 65.11 -39.04 -28.21
C ALA A 206 63.64 -39.39 -27.96
N LYS A 207 63.17 -40.47 -28.59
CA LYS A 207 61.82 -41.00 -28.43
C LYS A 207 61.70 -41.63 -27.04
N THR A 208 60.81 -41.12 -26.20
CA THR A 208 60.22 -41.87 -25.09
C THR A 208 58.71 -41.71 -25.10
N TYR A 209 58.03 -42.84 -25.30
CA TYR A 209 56.58 -43.01 -25.22
C TYR A 209 56.17 -42.97 -23.75
N GLY A 210 55.33 -42.02 -23.37
CA GLY A 210 54.83 -41.90 -22.00
C GLY A 210 53.57 -41.04 -21.95
N SER A 211 52.41 -41.70 -21.94
CA SER A 211 51.10 -41.08 -21.72
C SER A 211 51.08 -40.41 -20.34
N ASN A 212 50.90 -39.08 -20.28
CA ASN A 212 50.59 -38.39 -19.04
C ASN A 212 49.34 -37.52 -19.17
N LYS A 213 48.38 -37.87 -18.31
CA LYS A 213 47.08 -37.27 -18.06
C LYS A 213 47.32 -35.96 -17.30
N SER A 214 47.06 -34.82 -17.94
CA SER A 214 47.17 -33.50 -17.30
C SER A 214 45.96 -33.25 -16.41
N THR A 215 46.14 -33.41 -15.09
CA THR A 215 45.17 -32.97 -14.08
C THR A 215 45.50 -31.53 -13.71
N LEU A 216 44.68 -30.58 -14.15
CA LEU A 216 44.73 -29.18 -13.70
C LEU A 216 44.17 -29.10 -12.27
N SER A 217 45.06 -28.98 -11.29
CA SER A 217 44.71 -28.61 -9.92
C SER A 217 44.71 -27.08 -9.83
N ASN A 218 43.52 -26.49 -9.68
CA ASN A 218 43.36 -25.07 -9.38
C ASN A 218 43.61 -24.83 -7.89
N THR A 219 44.84 -24.47 -7.52
CA THR A 219 45.11 -23.89 -6.20
C THR A 219 44.74 -22.40 -6.25
N ILE A 220 43.61 -22.05 -5.63
CA ILE A 220 43.18 -20.67 -5.41
C ILE A 220 44.09 -20.07 -4.32
N ALA A 221 44.99 -19.18 -4.72
CA ALA A 221 45.72 -18.33 -3.78
C ALA A 221 44.85 -17.13 -3.41
N THR A 222 44.19 -17.19 -2.25
CA THR A 222 43.55 -16.04 -1.60
C THR A 222 44.64 -15.11 -1.07
N LYS A 223 44.83 -13.96 -1.73
CA LYS A 223 45.68 -12.88 -1.20
C LYS A 223 44.80 -12.02 -0.29
N SER A 224 44.90 -12.25 1.02
CA SER A 224 44.23 -11.44 2.05
C SER A 224 44.89 -10.07 2.16
N GLY A 225 44.19 -9.01 1.76
CA GLY A 225 44.49 -7.64 2.14
C GLY A 225 43.72 -7.30 3.41
N LYS A 226 44.47 -7.12 4.51
CA LYS A 226 44.00 -6.68 5.83
C LYS A 226 43.35 -5.29 5.73
N SER A 227 42.10 -5.18 6.17
CA SER A 227 41.55 -3.96 6.77
C SER A 227 40.83 -4.42 8.02
N ASP A 228 41.44 -4.14 9.17
CA ASP A 228 40.86 -4.34 10.48
C ASP A 228 39.62 -3.45 10.64
N ILE A 229 38.51 -4.03 11.11
CA ILE A 229 37.56 -3.47 12.08
C ILE A 229 36.72 -4.67 12.54
N GLY A 230 36.85 -4.99 13.83
CA GLY A 230 36.31 -6.20 14.42
C GLY A 230 34.81 -6.18 14.61
N LEU A 231 34.24 -7.38 14.70
CA LEU A 231 33.13 -7.72 15.58
C LEU A 231 33.12 -9.24 15.76
N THR A 232 33.02 -9.61 17.03
CA THR A 232 33.02 -10.94 17.63
C THR A 232 31.90 -11.81 17.09
N GLU A 233 32.17 -13.08 16.77
CA GLU A 233 31.22 -14.16 17.07
C GLU A 233 31.88 -15.53 17.13
N ASN A 234 31.50 -16.25 18.19
CA ASN A 234 31.78 -17.63 18.52
C ASN A 234 31.20 -18.57 17.46
N SER A 235 31.95 -19.61 17.08
CA SER A 235 31.39 -20.97 17.01
C SER A 235 32.50 -21.99 16.81
N ASP A 236 32.65 -22.84 17.83
CA ASP A 236 33.39 -24.09 17.81
C ASP A 236 33.01 -24.98 16.62
N LEU A 237 34.00 -25.65 16.02
CA LEU A 237 33.82 -27.03 15.61
C LEU A 237 35.18 -27.72 15.42
N ASN A 238 35.47 -28.55 16.42
CA ASN A 238 36.38 -29.68 16.35
C ASN A 238 36.08 -30.54 15.12
N ASN A 239 37.10 -30.83 14.31
CA ASN A 239 37.36 -32.23 13.99
C ASN A 239 38.83 -32.50 13.64
N SER A 240 39.42 -33.30 14.53
CA SER A 240 40.61 -34.14 14.39
C SER A 240 40.60 -34.89 13.05
N GLY A 241 41.71 -34.88 12.30
CA GLY A 241 42.70 -35.96 12.34
C GLY A 241 42.35 -37.00 11.28
N GLY A 242 43.16 -37.38 10.31
CA GLY A 242 44.61 -37.32 10.15
C GLY A 242 44.96 -38.63 9.47
N GLU A 243 45.57 -38.61 8.30
CA GLU A 243 46.38 -39.73 7.84
C GLU A 243 47.43 -39.29 6.83
N ILE A 244 48.60 -39.89 7.02
CA ILE A 244 49.91 -39.61 6.43
C ILE A 244 50.15 -40.69 5.37
N LEU A 245 50.78 -40.37 4.23
CA LEU A 245 51.95 -41.10 3.69
C LEU A 245 52.37 -40.64 2.27
N LYS A 246 53.57 -40.04 2.24
CA LYS A 246 54.74 -40.29 1.39
C LYS A 246 54.55 -40.55 -0.12
N GLY A 247 55.17 -39.67 -0.91
CA GLY A 247 55.62 -39.94 -2.28
C GLY A 247 56.58 -38.85 -2.73
N ASN A 248 57.87 -39.11 -2.57
CA ASN A 248 58.98 -38.21 -2.86
C ASN A 248 59.59 -38.63 -4.20
N GLU A 249 59.38 -37.89 -5.29
CA GLU A 249 60.19 -38.04 -6.51
C GLU A 249 60.55 -36.67 -7.08
N HIS A 250 61.80 -36.31 -6.78
CA HIS A 250 62.57 -35.26 -7.39
C HIS A 250 62.92 -35.69 -8.82
N SER A 251 62.39 -35.01 -9.84
CA SER A 251 62.98 -35.04 -11.18
C SER A 251 63.26 -33.62 -11.64
N THR A 252 64.53 -33.24 -11.57
CA THR A 252 65.07 -31.99 -12.08
C THR A 252 65.31 -32.12 -13.58
N SER A 253 64.28 -31.84 -14.40
CA SER A 253 64.53 -31.50 -15.81
C SER A 253 64.66 -29.98 -15.93
N ILE A 254 65.90 -29.51 -15.87
CA ILE A 254 66.25 -28.13 -16.22
C ILE A 254 66.20 -28.02 -17.74
N GLY A 255 65.07 -27.56 -18.26
CA GLY A 255 64.93 -27.03 -19.61
C GLY A 255 64.29 -25.64 -19.50
N PRO A 256 64.72 -24.64 -20.29
CA PRO A 256 64.14 -23.30 -20.23
C PRO A 256 62.73 -23.32 -20.84
N SER A 257 61.71 -23.56 -20.02
CA SER A 257 60.32 -23.30 -20.39
C SER A 257 59.92 -21.94 -19.79
N ALA A 258 59.92 -20.91 -20.62
CA ALA A 258 59.39 -19.61 -20.25
C ALA A 258 57.85 -19.64 -20.41
N SER A 259 57.13 -19.93 -19.33
CA SER A 259 55.68 -19.71 -19.30
C SER A 259 55.39 -18.30 -18.78
N LEU A 260 55.16 -17.35 -19.70
CA LEU A 260 54.64 -16.04 -19.36
C LEU A 260 53.12 -16.15 -19.17
N ASN A 261 52.69 -16.51 -17.96
CA ASN A 261 51.29 -16.41 -17.56
C ASN A 261 50.97 -14.95 -17.18
N LEU A 262 50.59 -14.14 -18.17
CA LEU A 262 50.03 -12.81 -17.95
C LEU A 262 48.54 -12.98 -17.58
N THR A 263 48.28 -13.23 -16.30
CA THR A 263 46.91 -13.29 -15.76
C THR A 263 46.43 -11.87 -15.46
N ASP A 264 46.04 -11.13 -16.49
CA ASP A 264 45.36 -9.85 -16.32
C ASP A 264 43.87 -10.11 -16.02
N LYS A 265 43.56 -10.29 -14.74
CA LYS A 265 42.19 -10.48 -14.27
C LYS A 265 41.49 -9.12 -14.22
N TYR A 266 40.95 -8.67 -15.35
CA TYR A 266 40.02 -7.56 -15.36
C TYR A 266 38.69 -8.03 -14.76
N GLU A 267 38.48 -7.79 -13.46
CA GLU A 267 37.14 -7.86 -12.86
C GLU A 267 36.42 -6.54 -13.11
N THR A 268 35.71 -6.44 -14.24
CA THR A 268 34.74 -5.36 -14.41
C THR A 268 33.48 -5.74 -13.63
N ASN A 269 33.28 -5.07 -12.49
CA ASN A 269 32.07 -5.20 -11.69
C ASN A 269 31.05 -4.16 -12.17
N ILE A 270 30.19 -4.57 -13.09
CA ILE A 270 29.06 -3.73 -13.51
C ILE A 270 27.88 -4.10 -12.62
N ASN A 271 27.56 -3.24 -11.65
CA ASN A 271 26.29 -3.30 -10.93
C ASN A 271 25.20 -2.80 -11.88
N LEU A 272 24.30 -3.69 -12.27
CA LEU A 272 23.17 -3.35 -13.13
C LEU A 272 22.02 -2.87 -12.25
N LEU A 273 22.05 -1.59 -11.87
CA LEU A 273 20.95 -0.94 -11.16
C LEU A 273 19.93 -0.42 -12.17
N LEU A 274 18.69 -0.90 -12.07
CA LEU A 274 17.57 -0.41 -12.85
C LEU A 274 16.60 0.34 -11.94
N SER A 275 16.42 1.65 -12.15
CA SER A 275 15.36 2.42 -11.50
C SER A 275 14.06 2.25 -12.27
N ARG A 276 12.95 1.95 -11.58
CA ARG A 276 11.63 1.82 -12.20
C ARG A 276 10.50 2.41 -11.36
N MET A 277 9.41 2.71 -12.03
CA MET A 277 8.19 3.22 -11.43
C MET A 277 7.41 2.07 -10.77
N LYS A 278 7.49 1.96 -9.44
CA LYS A 278 6.72 0.98 -8.67
C LYS A 278 5.24 1.30 -8.71
N LEU A 279 4.92 2.59 -8.53
CA LEU A 279 3.56 3.11 -8.50
C LEU A 279 3.62 4.58 -8.91
N SER A 280 2.75 4.99 -9.81
CA SER A 280 2.46 6.39 -10.07
C SER A 280 0.98 6.55 -10.20
N GLY A 281 0.48 7.76 -9.97
CA GLY A 281 -0.89 8.03 -10.29
C GLY A 281 -1.17 9.50 -10.42
N THR A 282 -2.33 9.76 -11.00
CA THR A 282 -2.90 11.09 -11.15
C THR A 282 -4.32 11.07 -10.64
N ILE A 283 -4.74 12.16 -10.04
CA ILE A 283 -6.10 12.35 -9.54
C ILE A 283 -6.61 13.67 -10.10
N SER A 284 -7.86 13.61 -10.53
CA SER A 284 -8.67 14.73 -10.96
C SER A 284 -9.97 14.66 -10.17
N LYS A 285 -10.80 15.70 -10.25
CA LYS A 285 -12.09 15.74 -9.53
C LYS A 285 -12.99 14.53 -9.80
N SER A 286 -12.96 13.99 -11.02
CA SER A 286 -13.82 12.88 -11.46
C SER A 286 -13.09 11.58 -11.76
N SER A 287 -11.76 11.54 -11.77
CA SER A 287 -11.02 10.34 -12.15
C SER A 287 -9.72 10.19 -11.37
N ILE A 288 -9.47 8.96 -10.92
CA ILE A 288 -8.19 8.51 -10.40
C ILE A 288 -7.58 7.55 -11.41
N VAL A 289 -6.29 7.70 -11.70
CA VAL A 289 -5.52 6.78 -12.56
C VAL A 289 -4.28 6.32 -11.80
N LEU A 290 -4.11 5.01 -11.68
CA LEU A 290 -2.98 4.33 -11.06
C LEU A 290 -2.20 3.57 -12.13
N ARG A 291 -0.88 3.70 -12.15
CA ARG A 291 0.03 3.04 -13.07
C ARG A 291 1.10 2.26 -12.31
N GLN A 292 1.28 1.01 -12.69
CA GLN A 292 2.28 0.10 -12.13
C GLN A 292 3.09 -0.54 -13.24
N GLU A 293 4.40 -0.63 -13.04
CA GLU A 293 5.34 -1.28 -13.95
C GLU A 293 6.11 -2.39 -13.21
N GLY A 294 5.86 -3.62 -13.63
CA GLY A 294 6.54 -4.84 -13.24
C GLY A 294 7.96 -4.90 -13.81
N ALA A 295 8.83 -5.70 -13.20
CA ALA A 295 10.20 -5.89 -13.63
C ALA A 295 10.53 -7.36 -13.66
N PHE A 296 11.76 -7.69 -14.05
CA PHE A 296 12.31 -9.03 -13.94
C PHE A 296 12.01 -9.62 -12.55
N GLY A 297 11.41 -10.80 -12.54
CA GLY A 297 10.93 -11.49 -11.33
C GLY A 297 9.76 -10.89 -10.56
N VAL A 298 9.20 -9.74 -10.94
CA VAL A 298 8.15 -9.06 -10.14
C VAL A 298 6.80 -9.06 -10.85
N ASP A 299 5.84 -9.77 -10.25
CA ASP A 299 4.43 -9.79 -10.66
C ASP A 299 3.65 -8.65 -9.99
N LEU A 300 2.73 -8.05 -10.75
CA LEU A 300 1.80 -7.01 -10.26
C LEU A 300 0.48 -7.58 -9.73
N SER A 301 0.31 -8.91 -9.72
CA SER A 301 -0.82 -9.54 -9.04
C SER A 301 -0.75 -9.33 -7.53
N GLY A 302 -1.91 -9.17 -6.89
CA GLY A 302 -2.03 -8.95 -5.45
C GLY A 302 -2.87 -7.72 -5.12
N ASN A 303 -2.84 -7.31 -3.86
CA ASN A 303 -3.65 -6.20 -3.37
C ASN A 303 -2.85 -4.91 -3.37
N THR A 304 -3.41 -3.87 -3.96
CA THR A 304 -2.92 -2.49 -3.83
C THR A 304 -3.99 -1.64 -3.18
N SER A 305 -3.68 -1.00 -2.05
CA SER A 305 -4.59 -0.07 -1.38
C SER A 305 -4.16 1.37 -1.59
N VAL A 306 -5.14 2.26 -1.75
CA VAL A 306 -4.96 3.71 -1.84
C VAL A 306 -5.94 4.40 -0.89
N SER A 307 -5.48 5.39 -0.16
CA SER A 307 -6.31 6.20 0.73
C SER A 307 -6.77 7.43 -0.06
N VAL A 308 -8.08 7.59 -0.24
CA VAL A 308 -8.70 8.64 -1.04
C VAL A 308 -9.62 9.47 -0.16
N GLN A 309 -9.46 10.79 -0.23
CA GLN A 309 -10.37 11.75 0.34
C GLN A 309 -11.36 12.22 -0.71
N TYR A 310 -12.64 12.15 -0.39
CA TYR A 310 -13.73 12.69 -1.19
C TYR A 310 -14.23 13.98 -0.56
N ASN A 311 -14.71 14.89 -1.41
CA ASN A 311 -15.42 16.10 -0.99
C ASN A 311 -16.86 16.04 -1.52
N PHE A 312 -17.84 16.27 -0.63
CA PHE A 312 -19.25 16.34 -0.96
C PHE A 312 -19.68 17.80 -1.13
N ASN A 313 -20.24 18.12 -2.30
CA ASN A 313 -20.68 19.46 -2.70
C ASN A 313 -22.21 19.57 -2.83
N GLY A 314 -22.97 18.57 -2.36
CA GLY A 314 -24.44 18.57 -2.40
C GLY A 314 -25.10 19.18 -1.16
N ASP A 315 -26.42 19.02 -1.08
CA ASP A 315 -27.21 19.50 0.05
C ASP A 315 -27.06 18.62 1.30
N TYR A 316 -27.28 19.21 2.47
CA TYR A 316 -27.40 18.47 3.73
C TYR A 316 -28.76 17.77 3.83
N ALA A 317 -28.77 16.62 4.51
CA ALA A 317 -29.99 15.90 4.84
C ALA A 317 -30.79 16.65 5.92
N ASP A 318 -32.04 16.23 6.11
CA ASP A 318 -32.83 16.69 7.24
C ASP A 318 -32.09 16.44 8.56
N PRO A 319 -31.95 17.47 9.42
CA PRO A 319 -31.11 17.34 10.60
C PRO A 319 -31.71 16.35 11.60
N ILE A 320 -30.85 15.55 12.22
CA ILE A 320 -31.26 14.65 13.29
C ILE A 320 -31.23 15.41 14.61
N THR A 321 -32.32 15.36 15.36
CA THR A 321 -32.38 15.88 16.73
C THR A 321 -31.79 14.85 17.69
N ILE A 322 -30.66 15.21 18.31
CA ILE A 322 -30.01 14.47 19.39
C ILE A 322 -30.42 15.05 20.73
N PHE A 323 -30.85 14.19 21.63
CA PHE A 323 -31.23 14.54 22.98
C PHE A 323 -30.00 14.49 23.88
N LYS A 324 -29.70 15.62 24.49
CA LYS A 324 -28.69 15.74 25.54
C LYS A 324 -29.39 15.71 26.87
N VAL A 325 -28.98 14.77 27.69
CA VAL A 325 -29.62 14.44 28.95
C VAL A 325 -28.65 14.88 30.05
N PRO A 326 -28.61 16.17 30.44
CA PRO A 326 -27.65 16.67 31.40
C PRO A 326 -27.87 16.04 32.77
N ASP A 327 -26.93 15.20 33.23
CA ASP A 327 -26.71 14.76 34.61
C ASP A 327 -27.96 14.55 35.50
N TYR A 328 -29.09 14.10 34.93
CA TYR A 328 -30.32 13.79 35.67
C TYR A 328 -30.13 12.61 36.65
N TYR A 329 -28.95 11.99 36.60
CA TYR A 329 -28.49 10.85 37.40
C TYR A 329 -27.98 11.24 38.80
N LYS A 330 -27.73 12.53 39.05
CA LYS A 330 -27.31 13.05 40.36
C LYS A 330 -28.46 13.57 41.21
N ALA A 331 -29.65 13.73 40.64
CA ALA A 331 -30.82 14.12 41.41
C ALA A 331 -31.27 12.94 42.27
N THR A 332 -31.24 13.11 43.59
CA THR A 332 -31.72 12.10 44.57
C THR A 332 -33.22 11.82 44.44
N GLU A 333 -33.95 12.67 43.72
CA GLU A 333 -35.39 12.55 43.49
C GLU A 333 -35.68 12.52 41.99
N ALA A 334 -36.58 11.63 41.58
CA ALA A 334 -36.98 11.50 40.18
C ALA A 334 -37.79 12.74 39.76
N ILE A 335 -37.16 13.61 38.97
CA ILE A 335 -37.81 14.79 38.39
C ILE A 335 -38.87 14.32 37.39
N PRO A 336 -40.13 14.80 37.46
CA PRO A 336 -41.16 14.47 36.47
C PRO A 336 -40.74 14.85 35.05
N VAL A 337 -41.13 14.04 34.05
CA VAL A 337 -40.75 14.26 32.62
C VAL A 337 -41.10 15.66 32.14
N ALA A 338 -42.27 16.18 32.54
CA ALA A 338 -42.73 17.52 32.17
C ALA A 338 -41.85 18.66 32.68
N SER A 339 -41.02 18.41 33.69
CA SER A 339 -40.07 19.38 34.26
C SER A 339 -38.65 19.23 33.71
N LEU A 340 -38.41 18.25 32.83
CA LEU A 340 -37.10 18.07 32.20
C LEU A 340 -36.86 19.16 31.15
N LEU A 341 -35.68 19.78 31.21
CA LEU A 341 -35.23 20.68 30.17
C LEU A 341 -34.82 19.85 28.94
N LYS A 342 -35.61 19.95 27.86
CA LYS A 342 -35.31 19.34 26.56
C LYS A 342 -34.08 20.03 25.95
N ASN A 343 -32.89 19.59 26.34
CA ASN A 343 -31.64 20.04 25.72
C ASN A 343 -31.40 19.19 24.47
N THR A 344 -31.45 19.83 23.30
CA THR A 344 -31.29 19.16 22.02
C THR A 344 -30.15 19.76 21.22
N ALA A 345 -29.48 18.90 20.47
CA ALA A 345 -28.51 19.28 19.45
C ALA A 345 -29.01 18.80 18.08
N LYS A 346 -28.96 19.65 17.07
CA LYS A 346 -29.27 19.31 15.68
C LYS A 346 -28.00 18.89 14.96
N TRP A 347 -28.04 17.73 14.31
CA TRP A 347 -26.93 17.16 13.56
C TRP A 347 -27.19 17.25 12.07
N PHE A 348 -26.33 17.97 11.34
CA PHE A 348 -26.39 18.11 9.89
C PHE A 348 -25.33 17.23 9.23
N PHE A 349 -25.70 16.45 8.23
CA PHE A 349 -24.81 15.56 7.49
C PHE A 349 -25.19 15.54 6.00
N PRO A 350 -24.26 15.21 5.09
CA PRO A 350 -24.53 15.11 3.65
C PRO A 350 -25.74 14.24 3.28
N ASN A 351 -26.58 14.72 2.35
CA ASN A 351 -27.75 14.00 1.86
C ASN A 351 -27.37 13.01 0.75
N ILE A 352 -27.01 11.79 1.14
CA ILE A 352 -26.75 10.68 0.21
C ILE A 352 -27.84 9.63 0.40
N THR A 353 -28.75 9.55 -0.55
CA THR A 353 -29.87 8.59 -0.54
C THR A 353 -29.51 7.27 -1.23
N GLU A 354 -28.66 7.32 -2.24
CA GLU A 354 -28.23 6.16 -3.03
C GLU A 354 -26.70 5.98 -2.98
N PRO A 355 -26.18 4.74 -3.07
CA PRO A 355 -24.74 4.53 -3.21
C PRO A 355 -24.17 5.26 -4.43
N VAL A 356 -23.06 5.96 -4.25
CA VAL A 356 -22.35 6.64 -5.33
C VAL A 356 -21.46 5.63 -6.03
N PRO A 357 -21.74 5.33 -7.31
CA PRO A 357 -20.95 4.36 -8.05
C PRO A 357 -19.64 4.97 -8.54
N GLY A 358 -18.64 4.13 -8.69
CA GLY A 358 -17.45 4.36 -9.49
C GLY A 358 -17.40 3.40 -10.66
N TYR A 359 -16.70 3.80 -11.71
CA TYR A 359 -16.54 3.06 -12.95
C TYR A 359 -15.07 2.66 -13.10
N LEU A 360 -14.78 1.41 -12.77
CA LEU A 360 -13.44 0.84 -12.87
C LEU A 360 -13.13 0.46 -14.31
N LYS A 361 -12.03 1.00 -14.84
CA LYS A 361 -11.43 0.65 -16.12
C LYS A 361 -9.99 0.21 -15.86
N TYR A 362 -9.44 -0.61 -16.73
CA TYR A 362 -8.02 -0.95 -16.63
C TYR A 362 -7.43 -1.43 -17.94
N LYS A 363 -6.12 -1.27 -18.05
CA LYS A 363 -5.29 -1.76 -19.15
C LYS A 363 -4.18 -2.60 -18.56
N TYR A 364 -3.86 -3.71 -19.21
CA TYR A 364 -2.80 -4.59 -18.73
C TYR A 364 -1.93 -5.11 -19.87
N LEU A 365 -0.69 -5.42 -19.52
CA LEU A 365 0.24 -6.17 -20.36
C LEU A 365 0.66 -7.43 -19.62
N TYR A 366 0.12 -8.56 -20.07
CA TYR A 366 0.38 -9.87 -19.49
C TYR A 366 1.51 -10.58 -20.22
N ARG A 367 2.57 -10.98 -19.50
CA ARG A 367 3.71 -11.74 -20.04
C ARG A 367 3.43 -13.22 -19.89
N HIS A 368 3.39 -13.93 -21.01
CA HIS A 368 3.26 -15.37 -21.04
C HIS A 368 4.53 -16.05 -21.55
N VAL A 369 5.05 -17.01 -20.80
CA VAL A 369 6.19 -17.83 -21.24
C VAL A 369 5.70 -19.01 -22.07
N ASN A 370 6.11 -19.03 -23.33
CA ASN A 370 5.74 -20.07 -24.29
C ASN A 370 6.18 -21.46 -23.79
N LYS A 371 5.32 -22.48 -23.99
CA LYS A 371 5.53 -23.88 -23.54
C LYS A 371 6.88 -24.47 -23.97
N ASN A 372 7.39 -24.06 -25.12
CA ASN A 372 8.65 -24.57 -25.70
C ASN A 372 9.91 -23.94 -25.08
N THR A 373 9.76 -23.05 -24.11
CA THR A 373 10.90 -22.45 -23.40
C THR A 373 11.45 -23.42 -22.36
N VAL A 374 12.75 -23.71 -22.41
CA VAL A 374 13.43 -24.58 -21.43
C VAL A 374 13.36 -23.93 -20.03
N LYS A 375 12.94 -24.70 -19.02
CA LYS A 375 12.60 -24.24 -17.66
C LYS A 375 13.71 -23.49 -16.91
N HIS A 376 14.98 -23.67 -17.31
CA HIS A 376 16.16 -23.13 -16.60
C HIS A 376 16.84 -21.97 -17.33
N ILE A 377 16.16 -21.35 -18.31
CA ILE A 377 16.72 -20.24 -19.05
C ILE A 377 16.51 -18.93 -18.28
N PRO A 378 17.55 -18.08 -18.13
CA PRO A 378 17.42 -16.73 -17.57
C PRO A 378 16.28 -15.97 -18.24
N GLU A 379 15.58 -15.14 -17.48
CA GLU A 379 14.35 -14.51 -17.93
C GLU A 379 14.50 -13.75 -19.28
N ALA A 380 15.63 -13.06 -19.47
CA ALA A 380 15.99 -12.33 -20.68
C ALA A 380 16.12 -13.20 -21.95
N ARG A 381 16.15 -14.52 -21.81
CA ARG A 381 16.29 -15.49 -22.91
C ARG A 381 15.05 -16.37 -23.10
N GLN A 382 14.02 -16.17 -22.29
CA GLN A 382 12.77 -16.91 -22.42
C GLN A 382 12.03 -16.49 -23.70
N SER A 383 11.35 -17.45 -24.35
CA SER A 383 10.43 -17.13 -25.44
C SER A 383 9.11 -16.69 -24.81
N VAL A 384 8.73 -15.43 -25.03
CA VAL A 384 7.56 -14.83 -24.42
C VAL A 384 6.62 -14.25 -25.46
N THR A 385 5.35 -14.29 -25.11
CA THR A 385 4.27 -13.62 -25.84
C THR A 385 3.63 -12.62 -24.88
N PHE A 386 3.43 -11.38 -25.34
CA PHE A 386 2.77 -10.36 -24.53
C PHE A 386 1.33 -10.20 -24.96
N PHE A 387 0.42 -10.36 -24.01
CA PHE A 387 -1.01 -10.21 -24.19
C PHE A 387 -1.46 -8.86 -23.65
N TYR A 388 -1.91 -7.99 -24.55
CA TYR A 388 -2.44 -6.69 -24.18
C TYR A 388 -3.95 -6.69 -24.12
N GLY A 389 -4.52 -6.11 -23.06
CA GLY A 389 -5.95 -6.02 -22.88
C GLY A 389 -6.41 -4.72 -22.23
N GLU A 390 -7.60 -4.27 -22.61
CA GLU A 390 -8.25 -3.08 -22.06
C GLU A 390 -9.71 -3.39 -21.70
N ILE A 391 -10.15 -2.99 -20.51
CA ILE A 391 -11.52 -3.16 -20.01
C ILE A 391 -12.09 -1.79 -19.64
N GLY A 392 -13.31 -1.50 -20.08
CA GLY A 392 -14.02 -0.26 -19.76
C GLY A 392 -13.74 0.94 -20.68
N GLN A 393 -12.99 0.77 -21.77
CA GLN A 393 -12.65 1.84 -22.72
C GLN A 393 -13.63 1.98 -23.89
N THR A 394 -14.44 0.96 -24.15
CA THR A 394 -15.37 0.93 -25.30
C THR A 394 -16.76 0.53 -24.84
N SER A 395 -17.79 0.89 -25.61
CA SER A 395 -19.19 0.52 -25.31
C SER A 395 -19.43 -1.00 -25.31
N GLU A 396 -18.65 -1.76 -26.08
CA GLU A 396 -18.73 -3.23 -26.11
C GLU A 396 -18.25 -3.88 -24.82
N ILE A 397 -17.35 -3.21 -24.09
CA ILE A 397 -16.77 -3.70 -22.83
C ILE A 397 -16.94 -2.60 -21.80
N PRO A 398 -18.13 -2.51 -21.19
CA PRO A 398 -18.44 -1.43 -20.27
C PRO A 398 -17.52 -1.49 -19.04
N PRO A 399 -17.27 -0.34 -18.40
CA PRO A 399 -16.54 -0.29 -17.14
C PRO A 399 -17.26 -1.11 -16.07
N LEU A 400 -16.50 -1.62 -15.11
CA LEU A 400 -17.05 -2.34 -13.98
C LEU A 400 -17.60 -1.32 -12.97
N LYS A 401 -18.90 -1.41 -12.67
CA LYS A 401 -19.54 -0.56 -11.66
C LYS A 401 -19.18 -1.07 -10.26
N ILE A 402 -18.69 -0.19 -9.40
CA ILE A 402 -18.37 -0.47 -8.00
C ILE A 402 -19.00 0.58 -7.09
N ASP A 403 -19.43 0.22 -5.89
CA ASP A 403 -19.99 1.20 -4.94
C ASP A 403 -18.85 1.81 -4.12
N LEU A 404 -18.56 3.10 -4.35
CA LEU A 404 -17.45 3.79 -3.69
C LEU A 404 -17.85 4.37 -2.34
N ILE A 405 -19.04 4.96 -2.30
CA ILE A 405 -19.61 5.60 -1.12
C ILE A 405 -21.03 5.08 -0.98
N LYS A 406 -21.35 4.61 0.21
CA LYS A 406 -22.68 4.16 0.59
C LYS A 406 -23.33 5.24 1.46
N PRO A 407 -24.67 5.33 1.49
CA PRO A 407 -25.37 6.26 2.37
C PRO A 407 -24.85 6.21 3.81
N GLU A 408 -24.63 5.01 4.35
CA GLU A 408 -24.19 4.83 5.74
C GLU A 408 -22.86 5.53 6.09
N ASP A 409 -22.02 5.85 5.10
CA ASP A 409 -20.69 6.41 5.32
C ASP A 409 -20.71 7.83 5.90
N PHE A 410 -21.73 8.63 5.57
CA PHE A 410 -21.91 9.99 6.10
C PHE A 410 -22.92 10.05 7.24
N LYS A 411 -23.67 8.97 7.43
CA LYS A 411 -24.77 8.90 8.37
C LYS A 411 -24.23 8.72 9.78
N PRO A 412 -24.46 9.68 10.69
CA PRO A 412 -23.93 9.58 12.03
C PRO A 412 -24.60 8.43 12.78
N ILE A 413 -23.78 7.74 13.56
CA ILE A 413 -24.27 6.71 14.48
C ILE A 413 -25.01 7.41 15.61
N THR A 414 -26.20 6.92 15.89
CA THR A 414 -27.00 7.31 17.05
C THR A 414 -27.47 6.07 17.79
N TYR A 415 -27.95 6.26 19.00
CA TYR A 415 -28.55 5.21 19.80
C TYR A 415 -30.01 5.55 20.03
N ARG A 416 -30.88 4.56 19.85
CA ARG A 416 -32.32 4.68 20.06
C ARG A 416 -32.76 3.66 21.09
N ILE A 417 -33.72 4.05 21.91
CA ILE A 417 -34.31 3.16 22.92
C ILE A 417 -35.60 2.60 22.31
N GLY A 418 -35.70 1.27 22.27
CA GLY A 418 -36.86 0.57 21.75
C GLY A 418 -37.51 -0.32 22.79
N LEU A 419 -38.84 -0.36 22.78
CA LEU A 419 -39.65 -1.33 23.52
C LEU A 419 -40.05 -2.46 22.59
N GLU A 420 -39.76 -3.70 22.98
CA GLU A 420 -40.21 -4.88 22.24
C GLU A 420 -41.62 -5.27 22.69
N THR A 421 -42.59 -5.18 21.78
CA THR A 421 -43.98 -5.58 22.02
C THR A 421 -44.44 -6.48 20.88
N GLY A 422 -44.71 -7.75 21.17
CA GLY A 422 -45.14 -8.73 20.18
C GLY A 422 -44.12 -8.98 19.06
N GLY A 423 -42.82 -8.94 19.37
CA GLY A 423 -41.73 -9.15 18.39
C GLY A 423 -41.41 -7.93 17.51
N THR A 424 -42.16 -6.84 17.64
CA THR A 424 -41.86 -5.56 16.98
C THR A 424 -41.23 -4.58 17.95
N ILE A 425 -40.27 -3.77 17.48
CA ILE A 425 -39.60 -2.77 18.31
C ILE A 425 -40.18 -1.41 18.00
N GLN A 426 -40.79 -0.80 19.00
CA GLN A 426 -41.29 0.56 18.94
C GLN A 426 -40.28 1.50 19.61
N TYR A 427 -39.73 2.45 18.85
CA TYR A 427 -38.78 3.42 19.38
C TYR A 427 -39.49 4.48 20.21
N LEU A 428 -38.87 4.88 21.32
CA LEU A 428 -39.37 5.95 22.16
C LEU A 428 -39.34 7.29 21.41
N LYS A 429 -40.43 8.03 21.56
CA LYS A 429 -40.63 9.36 21.02
C LYS A 429 -40.94 10.35 22.15
N TRP A 430 -40.46 11.58 22.03
CA TRP A 430 -40.77 12.70 22.92
C TRP A 430 -41.37 13.82 22.07
N ASP A 431 -42.63 14.17 22.31
CA ASP A 431 -43.40 15.10 21.47
C ASP A 431 -43.45 14.64 20.00
N ASP A 432 -43.69 13.34 19.80
CA ASP A 432 -43.76 12.65 18.50
C ASP A 432 -42.45 12.60 17.68
N GLU A 433 -41.34 13.15 18.20
CA GLU A 433 -39.99 13.01 17.65
C GLU A 433 -39.25 11.81 18.26
N ILE A 434 -38.56 11.01 17.43
CA ILE A 434 -37.75 9.88 17.93
C ILE A 434 -36.59 10.42 18.79
N ILE A 435 -36.41 9.81 19.97
CA ILE A 435 -35.31 10.16 20.87
C ILE A 435 -34.02 9.50 20.38
N ASN A 436 -33.08 10.31 19.90
CA ASN A 436 -31.75 9.86 19.48
C ASN A 436 -30.69 10.32 20.49
N PHE A 437 -29.77 9.42 20.85
CA PHE A 437 -28.63 9.70 21.72
C PHE A 437 -27.33 9.62 20.93
N GLU A 438 -26.33 10.38 21.34
CA GLU A 438 -25.00 10.34 20.71
C GLU A 438 -24.23 9.10 21.16
N THR A 439 -24.31 8.74 22.45
CA THR A 439 -23.59 7.59 23.00
C THR A 439 -24.52 6.54 23.58
N ALA A 440 -24.03 5.29 23.63
CA ALA A 440 -24.72 4.21 24.32
C ALA A 440 -24.89 4.50 25.83
N SER A 441 -23.93 5.20 26.44
CA SER A 441 -24.00 5.60 27.86
C SER A 441 -25.14 6.58 28.11
N GLU A 442 -25.29 7.62 27.28
CA GLU A 442 -26.41 8.56 27.40
C GLU A 442 -27.76 7.84 27.27
N ALA A 443 -27.88 6.93 26.30
CA ALA A 443 -29.09 6.12 26.12
C ALA A 443 -29.35 5.23 27.34
N ALA A 444 -28.35 4.49 27.83
CA ALA A 444 -28.48 3.60 28.99
C ALA A 444 -28.87 4.36 30.25
N SER A 445 -28.23 5.51 30.50
CA SER A 445 -28.56 6.32 31.66
C SER A 445 -29.98 6.89 31.55
N PHE A 446 -30.45 7.28 30.35
CA PHE A 446 -31.87 7.63 30.17
C PHE A 446 -32.83 6.45 30.45
N VAL A 447 -32.44 5.21 30.13
CA VAL A 447 -33.21 4.01 30.52
C VAL A 447 -33.28 3.88 32.04
N GLU A 448 -32.17 4.09 32.77
CA GLU A 448 -32.16 4.09 34.23
C GLU A 448 -33.09 5.16 34.83
N TYR A 449 -33.10 6.35 34.24
CA TYR A 449 -34.05 7.40 34.59
C TYR A 449 -35.50 6.93 34.45
N LEU A 450 -35.86 6.28 33.33
CA LEU A 450 -37.21 5.74 33.12
C LEU A 450 -37.56 4.65 34.14
N ILE A 451 -36.62 3.78 34.50
CA ILE A 451 -36.78 2.76 35.55
C ILE A 451 -37.04 3.43 36.91
N ASN A 452 -36.31 4.49 37.24
CA ASN A 452 -36.49 5.17 38.52
C ASN A 452 -37.82 5.93 38.58
N LEU A 453 -38.20 6.58 37.48
CA LEU A 453 -39.47 7.27 37.35
C LEU A 453 -40.65 6.31 37.57
N SER A 454 -40.57 5.09 37.04
CA SER A 454 -41.61 4.06 37.19
C SER A 454 -41.85 3.65 38.64
N LYS A 455 -40.85 3.78 39.52
CA LYS A 455 -40.95 3.44 40.95
C LYS A 455 -41.66 4.54 41.75
N THR A 456 -41.64 5.78 41.25
CA THR A 456 -42.19 6.96 41.94
C THR A 456 -43.66 7.26 41.61
N ASN A 457 -44.37 6.39 40.90
CA ASN A 457 -45.74 6.62 40.39
C ASN A 457 -45.90 7.91 39.55
N ASN A 458 -44.81 8.48 39.06
CA ASN A 458 -44.85 9.62 38.16
C ASN A 458 -45.28 9.16 36.75
N THR A 459 -46.02 10.01 36.04
CA THR A 459 -46.44 9.71 34.67
C THR A 459 -45.29 9.97 33.69
N TYR A 460 -45.16 9.13 32.65
CA TYR A 460 -44.18 9.33 31.57
C TYR A 460 -44.50 10.53 30.65
N GLY A 461 -45.61 11.23 30.91
CA GLY A 461 -45.99 12.46 30.24
C GLY A 461 -46.07 12.28 28.71
N THR A 462 -45.21 13.01 28.01
CA THR A 462 -45.16 13.12 26.54
C THR A 462 -44.35 12.01 25.85
N ILE A 463 -43.79 11.06 26.60
CA ILE A 463 -43.02 9.94 26.04
C ILE A 463 -43.97 8.86 25.51
N LYS A 464 -43.81 8.50 24.24
CA LYS A 464 -44.61 7.48 23.54
C LYS A 464 -43.72 6.40 22.90
N PRO A 465 -44.09 5.11 22.96
CA PRO A 465 -45.09 4.54 23.86
C PRO A 465 -44.69 4.73 25.33
N ALA A 466 -45.68 4.92 26.21
CA ALA A 466 -45.44 5.00 27.65
C ALA A 466 -44.98 3.62 28.15
N PRO A 467 -43.76 3.48 28.72
CA PRO A 467 -43.27 2.18 29.19
C PRO A 467 -44.15 1.63 30.31
N THR A 468 -44.68 0.42 30.17
CA THR A 468 -45.30 -0.27 31.32
C THR A 468 -44.23 -0.88 32.22
N ALA A 469 -44.54 -1.11 33.50
CA ALA A 469 -43.60 -1.73 34.44
C ALA A 469 -43.05 -3.08 33.94
N THR A 470 -43.85 -3.85 33.20
CA THR A 470 -43.42 -5.12 32.59
C THR A 470 -42.55 -4.93 31.35
N GLN A 471 -42.77 -3.87 30.57
CA GLN A 471 -41.97 -3.55 29.38
C GLN A 471 -40.58 -2.99 29.72
N ILE A 472 -40.42 -2.37 30.89
CA ILE A 472 -39.15 -1.77 31.32
C ILE A 472 -38.03 -2.80 31.38
N ASN A 473 -38.34 -4.03 31.79
CA ASN A 473 -37.36 -5.13 31.84
C ASN A 473 -36.92 -5.61 30.44
N ASN A 474 -37.65 -5.20 29.38
CA ASN A 474 -37.41 -5.60 27.99
C ASN A 474 -36.93 -4.43 27.11
N ILE A 475 -36.41 -3.35 27.73
CA ILE A 475 -35.87 -2.21 26.98
C ILE A 475 -34.59 -2.63 26.24
N LYS A 476 -34.51 -2.31 24.95
CA LYS A 476 -33.31 -2.52 24.12
C LYS A 476 -32.75 -1.18 23.67
N VAL A 477 -31.47 -0.93 23.96
CA VAL A 477 -30.71 0.15 23.32
C VAL A 477 -30.15 -0.39 22.01
N LYS A 478 -30.58 0.20 20.89
CA LYS A 478 -30.10 -0.19 19.56
C LYS A 478 -29.22 0.90 18.96
N LYS A 479 -28.07 0.48 18.44
CA LYS A 479 -27.22 1.30 17.57
C LYS A 479 -27.93 1.47 16.22
N TYR A 480 -28.08 2.70 15.76
CA TYR A 480 -28.71 3.05 14.51
C TYR A 480 -27.79 3.97 13.71
N GLN A 481 -27.60 3.67 12.42
CA GLN A 481 -26.82 4.50 11.50
C GLN A 481 -27.84 5.16 10.56
N ASN A 482 -28.10 6.45 10.78
CA ASN A 482 -29.34 7.13 10.34
C ASN A 482 -29.49 7.32 8.86
#